data_AF-V9VB84-F1
#
_entry.id   AF-V9VB84-F1
#
_cell.length_a   1.000
_cell.length_b   1.000
_cell.length_c   1.000
_cell.angle_alpha   90.00
_cell.angle_beta   90.00
_cell.angle_gamma   90.00
#
_symmetry.space_group_name_H-M   'P 1'
#
loop_
_entity.id
_entity.type
_entity.pdbx_description
1 polymer ?
#
loop_
_entity_poly.entity_id
_entity_poly.type
_entity_poly.pdbx_seq_one_letter_code
_entity_poly.pdbx_strand_id
1 'polypeptide(L)'
;MARAAGISATSVDKIWAANDLEPHLTRTFKRPNDPHFEEKFWDVIGLYLDPPDKALVLCCDENSQVQALERTQPGFALTIGHIRT
;
A
#
# COMPACT_ATOMS: atom_id res chain seq x y z
N MET A 1 -17.47 7.60 17.38
CA MET A 1 -16.65 7.19 18.54
C MET A 1 -17.18 7.75 19.86
N ALA A 2 -17.23 9.07 20.05
CA ALA A 2 -17.66 9.72 21.31
C ALA A 2 -18.98 9.18 21.89
N ARG A 3 -20.06 9.15 21.09
CA ARG A 3 -21.37 8.61 21.52
C ARG A 3 -21.34 7.12 21.88
N ALA A 4 -20.55 6.32 21.14
CA ALA A 4 -20.44 4.88 21.38
C ALA A 4 -19.66 4.55 22.65
N ALA A 5 -18.65 5.38 22.96
CA ALA A 5 -17.80 5.23 24.14
C ALA A 5 -18.28 6.04 25.36
N GLY A 6 -19.34 6.85 25.24
CA GLY A 6 -19.89 7.65 26.33
C GLY A 6 -18.99 8.80 26.80
N ILE A 7 -18.05 9.25 25.97
CA ILE A 7 -17.08 10.31 26.32
C ILE A 7 -17.26 11.56 25.48
N SER A 8 -16.68 12.68 25.94
CA SER A 8 -16.72 13.95 25.21
C SER A 8 -15.96 13.85 23.88
N ALA A 9 -16.40 14.63 22.87
CA ALA A 9 -15.70 14.70 21.59
C ALA A 9 -14.23 15.12 21.75
N THR A 10 -13.96 16.09 22.62
CA THR A 10 -12.60 16.56 22.94
C THR A 10 -11.73 15.46 23.54
N SER A 11 -12.30 14.54 24.33
CA SER A 11 -11.57 13.40 24.87
C SER A 11 -11.15 12.44 23.75
N VAL A 12 -12.03 12.20 22.76
CA VAL A 12 -11.70 11.39 21.58
C VAL A 12 -10.59 12.03 20.76
N ASP A 13 -10.69 13.33 20.48
CA ASP A 13 -9.71 14.05 19.67
C ASP A 13 -8.30 14.00 20.29
N LYS A 14 -8.21 14.16 21.62
CA LYS A 14 -6.95 14.02 22.36
C LYS A 14 -6.37 12.61 22.27
N ILE A 15 -7.21 11.58 22.37
CA ILE A 15 -6.77 10.19 22.26
C ILE A 15 -6.28 9.91 20.84
N TRP A 16 -6.98 10.39 19.81
CA TRP A 16 -6.55 10.23 18.43
C TRP A 16 -5.22 10.92 18.16
N ALA A 17 -5.07 12.18 18.56
CA ALA A 17 -3.82 12.91 18.41
C ALA A 17 -2.65 12.25 19.15
N ALA A 18 -2.89 11.69 20.34
CA ALA A 18 -1.84 11.02 21.12
C ALA A 18 -1.37 9.68 20.52
N ASN A 19 -2.14 9.10 19.59
CA ASN A 19 -1.83 7.81 18.95
C ASN A 19 -1.65 7.94 17.43
N ASP A 20 -1.51 9.18 16.92
CA ASP A 20 -1.42 9.48 15.49
C ASP A 20 -2.53 8.81 14.66
N LEU A 21 -3.74 8.74 15.23
CA LEU A 21 -4.89 8.14 14.57
C LEU A 21 -5.57 9.20 13.69
N GLU A 22 -5.70 8.89 12.41
CA GLU A 22 -6.37 9.72 11.42
C GLU A 22 -7.60 8.98 10.88
N PRO A 23 -8.76 9.00 11.58
CA PRO A 23 -9.94 8.23 11.19
C PRO A 23 -10.49 8.58 9.81
N HIS A 24 -10.22 9.81 9.36
CA HIS A 24 -10.61 10.31 8.04
C HIS A 24 -9.71 9.77 6.93
N LEU A 25 -8.50 9.28 7.25
CA LEU A 25 -7.60 8.60 6.32
C LEU A 25 -7.82 7.08 6.40
N THR A 26 -9.00 6.64 5.95
CA THR A 26 -9.24 5.21 5.79
C THR A 26 -8.45 4.72 4.57
N ARG A 27 -7.31 4.08 4.81
CA ARG A 27 -6.55 3.40 3.75
C ARG A 27 -7.23 2.08 3.43
N THR A 28 -7.61 1.91 2.17
CA THR A 28 -8.10 0.63 1.69
C THR A 28 -6.92 -0.24 1.31
N PHE A 29 -6.87 -1.45 1.86
CA PHE A 29 -5.92 -2.46 1.41
C PHE A 29 -6.68 -3.44 0.52
N LYS A 30 -6.19 -3.64 -0.71
CA LYS A 30 -6.73 -4.67 -1.60
C LYS A 30 -6.28 -6.03 -1.08
N ARG A 31 -7.12 -6.64 -0.23
CA ARG A 31 -6.91 -7.99 0.26
C ARG A 31 -7.53 -8.99 -0.73
N PRO A 32 -6.74 -9.93 -1.27
CA PRO A 32 -7.28 -11.07 -2.02
C PRO A 32 -8.24 -11.88 -1.15
N ASN A 33 -9.31 -12.41 -1.75
CA ASN A 33 -10.20 -13.35 -1.06
C ASN A 33 -9.60 -14.77 -1.09
N ASP A 34 -8.45 -14.93 -0.44
CA ASP A 34 -7.75 -16.22 -0.29
C ASP A 34 -7.65 -16.58 1.20
N PRO A 35 -8.19 -17.74 1.63
CA PRO A 35 -8.06 -18.22 3.00
C PRO A 35 -6.62 -18.38 3.48
N HIS A 36 -5.67 -18.63 2.55
CA HIS A 36 -4.24 -18.81 2.84
C HIS A 36 -3.41 -17.57 2.50
N PHE A 37 -4.05 -16.41 2.37
CA PHE A 37 -3.38 -15.17 1.97
C PHE A 37 -2.18 -14.82 2.86
N GLU A 38 -2.33 -14.94 4.17
CA GLU A 38 -1.30 -14.54 5.13
C GLU A 38 -0.03 -15.40 5.01
N GLU A 39 -0.19 -16.72 4.89
CA GLU A 39 0.92 -17.65 4.69
C GLU A 39 1.69 -17.31 3.42
N LYS A 40 0.99 -17.20 2.28
CA LYS A 40 1.59 -16.84 0.99
C LYS A 40 2.25 -15.46 1.01
N PHE A 41 1.66 -14.51 1.72
CA PHE A 41 2.21 -13.17 1.87
C PHE A 41 3.58 -13.22 2.56
N TRP A 42 3.68 -13.98 3.65
CA TRP A 42 4.93 -14.15 4.37
C TRP A 42 5.97 -14.94 3.58
N ASP A 43 5.56 -15.97 2.82
CA ASP A 43 6.46 -16.73 1.95
C ASP A 43 7.15 -15.81 0.92
N VAL A 44 6.38 -14.92 0.28
CA VAL A 44 6.91 -13.96 -0.69
C VAL A 44 7.85 -12.96 -0.02
N ILE A 45 7.49 -12.43 1.16
CA ILE A 45 8.36 -11.51 1.91
C ILE A 45 9.66 -12.21 2.33
N GLY A 46 9.59 -13.49 2.73
CA GLY A 46 10.74 -14.29 3.10
C GLY A 46 11.79 -14.32 2.00
N LEU A 47 11.37 -14.41 0.73
CA LEU A 47 12.29 -14.36 -0.42
C LEU A 47 13.06 -13.03 -0.54
N TYR A 48 12.54 -11.93 -0.01
CA TYR A 48 13.23 -10.64 0.02
C TYR A 48 14.12 -10.46 1.24
N LEU A 49 13.73 -11.02 2.39
CA LEU A 49 14.46 -10.87 3.65
C LEU A 49 15.64 -11.84 3.79
N ASP A 50 15.46 -13.09 3.35
CA ASP A 50 16.47 -14.15 3.39
C ASP A 50 16.44 -14.94 2.07
N PRO A 51 16.97 -14.36 0.97
CA PRO A 51 16.95 -15.00 -0.34
C PRO A 51 17.86 -16.23 -0.36
N PRO A 52 17.41 -17.36 -0.95
CA PRO A 52 18.27 -18.51 -1.23
C PRO A 52 19.47 -18.14 -2.11
N ASP A 53 20.56 -18.93 -2.05
CA ASP A 53 21.74 -18.68 -2.88
C ASP A 53 21.37 -18.67 -4.38
N LYS A 54 21.75 -17.59 -5.07
CA LYS A 54 21.44 -17.33 -6.48
C LYS A 54 19.95 -17.33 -6.83
N ALA A 55 19.08 -16.93 -5.90
CA ALA A 55 17.64 -16.82 -6.16
C ALA A 55 17.30 -15.76 -7.23
N LEU A 56 16.38 -16.11 -8.12
CA LEU A 56 15.76 -15.20 -9.09
C LEU A 56 14.27 -15.11 -8.78
N VAL A 57 13.79 -13.91 -8.44
CA VAL A 57 12.37 -13.64 -8.19
C VAL A 57 11.78 -12.93 -9.41
N LEU A 58 10.83 -13.58 -10.06
CA LEU A 58 10.09 -13.03 -11.20
C LEU A 58 8.69 -12.62 -10.75
N CYS A 59 8.31 -11.37 -11.01
CA CYS A 59 6.98 -10.84 -10.70
C CYS A 59 6.30 -10.37 -11.99
N CYS A 60 5.09 -10.87 -12.22
CA CYS A 60 4.20 -10.43 -13.29
C CYS A 60 2.89 -9.98 -12.66
N ASP A 61 2.46 -8.76 -12.95
CA ASP A 61 1.20 -8.21 -12.46
C ASP A 61 0.44 -7.59 -13.64
N GLU A 62 -0.85 -7.92 -13.75
CA GLU A 62 -1.74 -7.34 -14.76
C GLU A 62 -2.59 -6.25 -14.10
N ASN A 63 -2.23 -4.99 -14.36
CA ASN A 63 -3.03 -3.85 -13.93
C ASN A 63 -4.04 -3.48 -15.02
N SER A 64 -5.23 -4.08 -14.96
CA SER A 64 -6.30 -3.88 -15.95
C SER A 64 -6.78 -2.43 -16.13
N GLN A 65 -6.48 -1.54 -15.19
CA GLN A 65 -6.79 -0.11 -15.24
C GLN A 65 -5.63 0.77 -15.73
N VAL A 66 -4.50 0.16 -16.08
CA VAL A 66 -3.34 0.83 -16.65
C VAL A 66 -3.11 0.24 -18.04
N GLN A 67 -3.38 1.02 -19.07
CA GLN A 67 -3.08 0.59 -20.43
C GLN A 67 -1.57 0.41 -20.56
N ALA A 68 -1.11 -0.74 -21.05
CA ALA A 68 0.26 -0.97 -21.47
C ALA A 68 0.54 -0.16 -22.75
N LEU A 69 0.57 1.17 -22.63
CA LEU A 69 0.98 2.08 -23.68
C LEU A 69 2.50 2.01 -23.79
N GLU A 70 3.00 1.49 -24.91
CA GLU A 70 4.27 1.95 -25.47
C GLU A 70 4.10 3.45 -25.71
N ARG A 71 4.74 4.29 -24.90
CA ARG A 71 4.50 5.73 -24.90
C ARG A 71 4.93 6.31 -26.24
N THR A 72 3.99 6.57 -27.15
CA THR A 72 4.28 7.32 -28.38
C THR A 72 4.38 8.83 -28.12
N GLN A 73 3.83 9.30 -26.99
CA GLN A 73 3.91 10.71 -26.60
C GLN A 73 5.01 10.89 -25.54
N PRO A 74 5.99 11.79 -25.75
CA PRO A 74 7.02 12.06 -24.78
C PRO A 74 6.35 12.52 -23.49
N GLY A 75 6.75 11.93 -22.37
CA GLY A 75 6.17 12.30 -21.09
C GLY A 75 6.29 13.79 -20.84
N PHE A 76 5.19 14.37 -20.35
CA PHE A 76 5.09 15.76 -19.92
C PHE A 76 6.36 16.18 -19.18
N ALA A 77 6.84 17.41 -19.37
CA ALA A 77 8.06 17.87 -18.70
C ALA A 77 7.94 17.62 -17.20
N LEU A 78 8.84 16.76 -16.74
CA LEU A 78 8.73 16.24 -15.40
C LEU A 78 9.46 17.21 -14.48
N THR A 79 8.70 17.96 -13.69
CA THR A 79 9.22 18.79 -12.60
C THR A 79 9.96 17.90 -11.59
N ILE A 80 10.86 18.52 -10.80
CA ILE A 80 11.84 17.88 -9.92
C ILE A 80 11.49 16.43 -9.52
N GLY A 81 12.37 15.52 -9.94
CA GLY A 81 12.46 14.12 -9.53
C GLY A 81 12.48 13.09 -10.66
N HIS A 82 12.16 13.51 -11.87
CA HIS A 82 11.80 12.56 -12.91
C HIS A 82 12.86 12.46 -14.02
N ILE A 83 13.36 11.24 -14.18
CA ILE A 83 14.41 10.86 -15.13
C ILE A 83 13.77 10.63 -16.50
N ARG A 84 14.28 11.31 -17.52
CA ARG A 84 13.93 11.07 -18.92
C ARG A 84 14.98 10.17 -19.54
N THR A 85 14.54 9.09 -20.20
CA THR A 85 15.30 8.42 -21.25
C THR A 85 15.02 9.08 -22.58
#